data_AF-A0A5E6NI45-F1
#
_entry.id   AF-A0A5E6NI45-F1
#
_cell.length_a   1.000
_cell.length_b   1.000
_cell.length_c   1.000
_cell.angle_alpha   90.00
_cell.angle_beta   90.00
_cell.angle_gamma   90.00
#
_symmetry.space_group_name_H-M   'P 1'
#
loop_
_entity.id
_entity.type
_entity.pdbx_description
1 polymer ?
#
loop_
_entity_poly.entity_id
_entity_poly.type
_entity_poly.pdbx_seq_one_letter_code
_entity_poly.pdbx_strand_id
1 'polypeptide(L)'
;MGLVNIQNGKSYEQVAQYLLQSLSAVKQWVRHYKDEGIDGLKEKQRSGRPSKARNQNHTKLLQSILAMQNNKNGGRVRLKDIQNMLAKDFNIHYQNITAFIIY
;
A
#
# COMPACT_ATOMS: atom_id res chain seq x y z
N MET A 1 -12.05 16.62 12.77
CA MET A 1 -11.44 17.78 13.45
C MET A 1 -11.10 18.93 12.49
N GLY A 2 -10.33 18.72 11.41
CA GLY A 2 -9.97 19.80 10.46
C GLY A 2 -11.15 20.44 9.72
N LEU A 3 -11.97 19.65 9.03
CA LEU A 3 -13.11 20.17 8.25
C LEU A 3 -14.21 20.81 9.11
N VAL A 4 -14.44 20.29 10.32
CA VAL A 4 -15.41 20.86 11.28
C VAL A 4 -15.01 22.27 11.69
N ASN A 5 -13.72 22.53 11.91
CA ASN A 5 -13.23 23.87 12.21
C ASN A 5 -13.50 24.87 11.07
N ILE A 6 -13.40 24.40 9.82
CA ILE A 6 -13.68 25.20 8.62
C ILE A 6 -15.19 25.48 8.52
N GLN A 7 -16.04 24.48 8.78
CA GLN A 7 -17.49 24.67 8.86
C GLN A 7 -17.89 25.65 9.97
N ASN A 8 -17.17 25.65 11.09
CA ASN A 8 -17.35 26.58 12.20
C ASN A 8 -16.74 27.98 11.94
N GLY A 9 -16.34 28.28 10.69
CA GLY A 9 -15.89 29.61 10.27
C GLY A 9 -14.40 29.91 10.48
N LYS A 10 -13.58 28.95 10.92
CA LYS A 10 -12.12 29.17 11.00
C LYS A 10 -11.51 29.22 9.60
N SER A 11 -10.50 30.07 9.43
CA SER A 11 -9.79 30.21 8.15
C SER A 11 -8.94 28.96 7.86
N TYR A 12 -8.62 28.73 6.59
CA TYR A 12 -7.75 27.61 6.20
C TYR A 12 -6.35 27.73 6.82
N GLU A 13 -5.84 28.95 7.00
CA GLU A 13 -4.56 29.26 7.63
C GLU A 13 -4.55 28.86 9.10
N GLN A 14 -5.61 29.20 9.84
CA GLN A 14 -5.78 28.81 11.24
C GLN A 14 -5.83 27.29 11.40
N VAL A 15 -6.54 26.60 10.50
CA VAL A 15 -6.63 25.14 10.52
C VAL A 15 -5.31 24.49 10.13
N ALA A 16 -4.59 25.04 9.15
CA ALA A 16 -3.26 24.57 8.77
C ALA A 16 -2.26 24.67 9.94
N GLN A 17 -2.23 25.82 10.64
CA GLN A 17 -1.42 26.01 11.84
C GLN A 17 -1.80 25.03 12.95
N TYR A 18 -3.09 24.90 13.24
CA TYR A 18 -3.59 24.00 14.28
C TYR A 18 -3.24 22.52 14.02
N LEU A 19 -3.25 22.10 12.75
CA LEU A 19 -2.96 20.71 12.36
C LEU A 19 -1.47 20.46 12.05
N LEU A 20 -0.62 21.48 12.11
CA LEU A 20 0.78 21.42 11.66
C LEU A 20 0.89 20.88 10.22
N GLN A 21 0.01 21.35 9.35
CA GLN A 21 -0.04 20.97 7.93
C GLN A 21 0.15 22.19 7.04
N SER A 22 0.46 21.95 5.76
CA SER A 22 0.51 23.04 4.80
C SER A 22 -0.89 23.56 4.48
N LEU A 23 -0.98 24.85 4.14
CA LEU A 23 -2.22 25.47 3.65
C LEU A 23 -2.77 24.75 2.40
N SER A 24 -1.87 24.29 1.52
CA SER A 24 -2.23 23.56 0.31
C SER A 24 -2.88 22.21 0.62
N ALA A 25 -2.37 21.47 1.62
CA ALA A 25 -2.97 20.20 2.05
C ALA A 25 -4.40 20.41 2.58
N VAL A 26 -4.60 21.43 3.43
CA VAL A 26 -5.94 21.77 3.96
C VAL A 26 -6.92 22.14 2.84
N LYS A 27 -6.50 22.99 1.90
CA LYS A 27 -7.33 23.35 0.73
C LYS A 27 -7.65 22.13 -0.14
N GLN A 28 -6.70 21.23 -0.32
CA GLN A 28 -6.89 20.00 -1.09
C GLN A 28 -7.89 19.06 -0.42
N TRP A 29 -7.82 18.88 0.91
CA TRP A 29 -8.80 18.08 1.65
C TRP A 29 -10.21 18.63 1.55
N VAL A 30 -10.36 19.96 1.66
CA VAL A 30 -11.67 20.61 1.53
C VAL A 30 -12.24 20.41 0.13
N ARG A 31 -11.40 20.55 -0.91
CA ARG A 31 -11.80 20.30 -2.29
C ARG A 31 -12.24 18.84 -2.48
N HIS A 32 -11.41 17.87 -2.10
CA HIS A 32 -11.74 16.46 -2.24
C HIS A 32 -13.01 16.07 -1.48
N TYR A 33 -13.22 16.66 -0.29
CA TYR A 33 -14.46 16.44 0.46
C TYR A 33 -15.69 17.03 -0.23
N LYS A 34 -15.57 18.19 -0.88
CA LYS A 34 -16.67 18.77 -1.66
C LYS A 34 -16.99 17.96 -2.92
N ASP A 35 -15.97 17.40 -3.55
CA ASP A 35 -16.09 16.68 -4.83
C ASP A 35 -16.58 15.23 -4.61
N GLU A 36 -16.04 14.53 -3.61
CA GLU A 36 -16.21 13.08 -3.41
C GLU A 36 -16.73 12.72 -1.99
N GLY A 37 -17.08 13.70 -1.17
CA GLY A 37 -17.53 13.47 0.21
C GLY A 37 -16.44 12.83 1.08
N ILE A 38 -16.83 11.91 1.96
CA ILE A 38 -15.88 11.18 2.81
C ILE A 38 -14.92 10.30 1.99
N ASP A 39 -15.32 9.85 0.80
CA ASP A 39 -14.48 9.00 -0.05
C ASP A 39 -13.28 9.76 -0.62
N GLY A 40 -13.42 11.07 -0.85
CA GLY A 40 -12.32 11.93 -1.28
C GLY A 40 -11.19 12.09 -0.26
N LEU A 41 -11.46 11.77 1.01
CA LEU A 41 -10.49 11.82 2.10
C LEU A 41 -9.80 10.46 2.35
N LYS A 42 -10.27 9.37 1.74
CA LYS A 42 -9.63 8.07 1.86
C LYS A 42 -8.29 8.08 1.12
N GLU A 43 -7.31 7.34 1.64
CA GLU A 43 -6.03 7.19 0.95
C GLU A 43 -6.28 6.50 -0.40
N LYS A 44 -6.02 7.25 -1.48
CA LYS A 44 -6.06 6.70 -2.83
C LYS A 44 -4.86 5.78 -3.01
N GLN A 45 -5.04 4.75 -3.85
CA GLN A 45 -3.93 3.87 -4.24
C GLN A 45 -2.75 4.72 -4.71
N ARG A 46 -1.59 4.56 -4.06
CA ARG A 46 -0.39 5.33 -4.40
C ARG A 46 -0.08 5.13 -5.87
N SER A 47 0.23 6.22 -6.56
CA SER A 47 0.75 6.17 -7.92
C SER A 47 2.12 5.49 -7.88
N GLY A 48 2.19 4.26 -8.37
CA GLY A 48 3.40 3.45 -8.43
C GLY A 48 3.15 2.20 -9.27
N ARG A 49 4.22 1.53 -9.71
CA ARG A 49 4.07 0.29 -10.49
C ARG A 49 3.34 -0.75 -9.63
N PRO A 50 2.20 -1.31 -10.09
CA PRO A 50 1.56 -2.43 -9.41
C PRO A 50 2.56 -3.56 -9.13
N SER A 51 2.45 -4.19 -7.96
CA SER A 51 3.12 -5.47 -7.74
C SER A 51 2.66 -6.45 -8.81
N LYS A 52 3.59 -7.24 -9.38
CA LYS A 52 3.24 -8.30 -10.33
C LYS A 52 2.34 -9.38 -9.69
N ALA A 53 2.35 -9.47 -8.37
CA ALA A 53 1.47 -10.35 -7.60
C ALA A 53 0.11 -9.71 -7.22
N ARG A 54 -0.19 -8.48 -7.64
CA ARG A 54 -1.41 -7.74 -7.25
C ARG A 54 -2.71 -8.50 -7.54
N ASN A 55 -2.75 -9.26 -8.63
CA ASN A 55 -3.94 -10.01 -9.05
C ASN A 55 -3.93 -11.47 -8.56
N GLN A 56 -2.92 -11.87 -7.79
CA GLN A 56 -2.84 -13.22 -7.26
C GLN A 56 -3.61 -13.32 -5.94
N ASN A 57 -4.12 -14.51 -5.65
CA ASN A 57 -4.65 -14.80 -4.34
C ASN A 57 -3.49 -14.80 -3.32
N HIS A 58 -3.33 -13.68 -2.61
CA HIS A 58 -2.25 -13.45 -1.65
C HIS A 58 -2.15 -14.59 -0.62
N THR A 59 -3.28 -15.13 -0.18
CA THR A 59 -3.33 -16.26 0.76
C THR A 59 -2.70 -17.51 0.18
N LYS A 60 -2.99 -17.82 -1.10
CA LYS A 60 -2.42 -18.98 -1.79
C LYS A 60 -0.90 -18.85 -1.96
N LEU A 61 -0.42 -17.64 -2.27
CA LEU A 61 1.01 -17.36 -2.44
C LEU A 61 1.77 -17.47 -1.11
N LEU A 62 1.19 -16.99 -0.01
CA LEU A 62 1.79 -17.17 1.31
C LEU A 62 1.81 -18.65 1.73
N GLN A 63 0.72 -19.38 1.52
CA GLN A 63 0.65 -20.81 1.82
C GLN A 63 1.69 -21.62 1.04
N SER A 64 1.91 -21.33 -0.24
CA SER A 64 2.92 -22.03 -1.04
C SER A 64 4.35 -21.74 -0.57
N ILE A 65 4.64 -20.50 -0.13
CA ILE A 65 5.94 -20.15 0.45
C ILE A 65 6.16 -20.87 1.79
N LEU A 66 5.15 -20.92 2.66
CA LEU A 66 5.22 -21.63 3.94
C LEU A 66 5.39 -23.15 3.75
N ALA A 67 4.63 -23.74 2.82
CA ALA A 67 4.77 -25.14 2.46
C ALA A 67 6.18 -25.46 1.94
N MET A 68 6.77 -24.57 1.14
CA MET A 68 8.14 -24.71 0.67
C MET A 68 9.16 -24.72 1.82
N GLN A 69 8.94 -23.90 2.85
CA GLN A 69 9.79 -23.87 4.04
C GLN A 69 9.68 -25.15 4.87
N ASN A 70 8.48 -25.73 4.98
CA ASN A 70 8.24 -26.95 5.74
C ASN A 70 8.72 -28.22 5.02
N ASN A 71 8.70 -28.24 3.68
CA ASN A 71 9.08 -29.40 2.88
C ASN A 71 10.58 -29.51 2.60
N LYS A 72 11.40 -28.54 3.03
CA LYS A 72 12.85 -28.64 2.89
C LYS A 72 13.46 -29.45 4.03
N ASN A 73 14.15 -30.54 3.69
CA ASN A 73 14.99 -31.32 4.61
C ASN A 73 16.28 -30.55 4.94
N GLY A 74 16.15 -29.47 5.72
CA GLY A 74 17.25 -28.61 6.16
C GLY A 74 17.50 -27.40 5.26
N GLY A 75 17.94 -26.31 5.89
CA GLY A 75 18.27 -25.03 5.24
C GLY A 75 17.08 -24.07 5.07
N ARG A 76 17.38 -22.80 4.77
CA ARG A 76 16.37 -21.75 4.52
C ARG A 76 15.89 -21.81 3.06
N VAL A 77 14.61 -21.54 2.82
CA VAL A 77 14.11 -21.22 1.48
C VAL A 77 14.88 -20.00 0.95
N ARG A 78 15.52 -20.15 -0.21
CA ARG A 78 16.30 -19.08 -0.83
C ARG A 78 15.43 -18.32 -1.80
N LEU A 79 15.85 -17.10 -2.10
CA LEU A 79 15.19 -16.23 -3.07
C LEU A 79 15.00 -16.89 -4.44
N LYS A 80 15.99 -17.67 -4.90
CA LYS A 80 15.91 -18.42 -6.17
C LYS A 80 14.81 -19.49 -6.16
N ASP A 81 14.57 -20.13 -5.02
CA ASP A 81 13.51 -21.13 -4.87
C ASP A 81 12.13 -20.47 -5.00
N ILE A 82 11.97 -19.30 -4.36
CA ILE A 82 10.76 -18.48 -4.45
C ILE A 82 10.55 -17.99 -5.88
N GLN A 83 11.59 -17.51 -6.57
CA GLN A 83 11.50 -17.05 -7.95
C GLN A 83 11.06 -18.17 -8.90
N ASN A 84 11.61 -19.37 -8.74
CA ASN A 84 11.23 -20.54 -9.54
C ASN A 84 9.77 -20.94 -9.29
N MET A 85 9.32 -20.95 -8.03
CA MET A 85 7.93 -21.22 -7.68
C MET A 85 6.98 -20.17 -8.26
N LEU A 86 7.32 -18.87 -8.15
CA LEU A 86 6.51 -17.79 -8.72
C LEU A 86 6.39 -17.90 -10.24
N ALA A 87 7.47 -18.27 -10.93
CA ALA A 87 7.45 -18.50 -12.37
C ALA A 87 6.61 -19.72 -12.75
N LYS A 88 6.73 -20.84 -12.01
CA LYS A 88 6.06 -22.10 -12.30
C LYS A 88 4.57 -22.09 -11.95
N ASP A 89 4.24 -21.67 -10.73
CA ASP A 89 2.91 -21.88 -10.14
C ASP A 89 1.99 -20.66 -10.33
N PHE A 90 2.57 -19.49 -10.57
CA PHE A 90 1.85 -18.22 -10.70
C PHE A 90 2.12 -17.49 -12.03
N ASN A 91 3.01 -18.02 -12.89
CA ASN A 91 3.46 -17.37 -14.13
C ASN A 91 3.98 -15.93 -13.92
N ILE A 92 4.59 -15.66 -12.76
CA ILE A 92 5.15 -14.35 -12.43
C ILE A 92 6.68 -14.39 -12.59
N HIS A 93 7.15 -13.63 -13.56
CA HIS A 93 8.58 -13.49 -13.84
C HIS A 93 9.11 -12.17 -13.26
N TYR A 94 9.87 -12.23 -12.18
CA TYR A 94 10.60 -11.08 -11.67
C TYR A 94 12.01 -11.04 -12.25
N GLN A 95 12.44 -9.86 -12.71
CA GLN A 95 13.80 -9.64 -13.24
C GLN A 95 14.79 -9.36 -12.10
N ASN A 96 14.35 -8.63 -11.08
CA ASN A 96 15.09 -8.38 -9.83
C ASN A 96 14.10 -8.48 -8.68
N ILE A 97 14.15 -9.53 -7.87
CA ILE A 97 13.48 -9.56 -6.56
C ILE A 97 14.52 -9.11 -5.55
N THR A 98 14.55 -7.84 -5.17
CA THR A 98 15.31 -7.43 -3.99
C THR A 98 14.70 -8.12 -2.76
N ALA A 99 15.53 -8.54 -1.80
CA ALA A 99 15.16 -9.32 -0.62
C ALA A 99 14.27 -8.54 0.39
N PHE A 100 13.17 -7.95 -0.07
CA PHE A 100 12.11 -7.40 0.76
C PHE A 100 11.00 -8.44 0.87
N ILE A 101 11.28 -9.51 1.59
CA ILE A 101 10.23 -10.29 2.24
C ILE A 101 10.24 -9.88 3.70
N ILE A 102 9.43 -8.86 3.99
CA ILE A 102 8.54 -8.70 5.15
C ILE A 102 9.13 -9.15 6.51
N TYR A 103 9.51 -8.18 7.33
CA TYR A 103 9.17 -8.21 8.77
C TYR A 103 7.81 -7.54 8.96
#